data_AF-A0A8J3J8S3-F1
#
_entry.id   AF-A0A8J3J8S3-F1
#
_cell.length_a   1.000
_cell.length_b   1.000
_cell.length_c   1.000
_cell.angle_alpha   90.00
_cell.angle_beta   90.00
_cell.angle_gamma   90.00
#
_symmetry.space_group_name_H-M   'P 1'
#
loop_
_entity.id
_entity.type
_entity.pdbx_description
1 polymer ?
#
loop_
_entity_poly.entity_id
_entity_poly.type
_entity_poly.pdbx_seq_one_letter_code
_entity_poly.pdbx_strand_id
1 'polypeptide(L)'
;MAETPLTFAVELADPPGAVMVVRTRHAHPGNWMALPAKPVLPADVAAAIRTALAGGWTPTSPGPAFSLLVGNEAAPNRGRLTAE
;
A
#
# COMPACT_ATOMS: atom_id res chain seq x y z
N MET A 1 3.88 21.76 -9.29
CA MET A 1 2.66 21.74 -8.47
C MET A 1 2.24 20.28 -8.41
N ALA A 2 2.62 19.57 -7.34
CA ALA A 2 2.77 18.11 -7.40
C ALA A 2 1.59 17.35 -6.78
N GLU A 3 1.29 16.18 -7.34
CA GLU A 3 0.50 15.16 -6.66
C GLU A 3 1.30 14.71 -5.43
N THR A 4 0.63 14.56 -4.30
CA THR A 4 1.24 13.83 -3.19
C THR A 4 0.78 12.37 -3.31
N PRO A 5 1.70 11.40 -3.47
CA PRO A 5 1.33 9.99 -3.51
C PRO A 5 0.77 9.55 -2.16
N LEU A 6 -0.31 8.78 -2.19
CA LEU A 6 -0.87 8.18 -0.97
C LEU A 6 0.16 7.21 -0.39
N THR A 7 0.49 7.43 0.88
CA THR A 7 1.48 6.66 1.64
C THR A 7 0.85 6.17 2.93
N PHE A 8 1.15 4.94 3.35
CA PHE A 8 0.74 4.42 4.65
C PHE A 8 1.89 3.65 5.31
N ALA A 9 1.86 3.57 6.64
CA ALA A 9 2.84 2.83 7.42
C ALA A 9 2.22 1.55 7.99
N VAL A 10 3.06 0.51 8.14
CA VAL A 10 2.69 -0.78 8.74
C VAL A 10 3.74 -1.15 9.78
N GLU A 11 3.28 -1.58 10.94
CA GLU A 11 4.12 -1.99 12.07
C GLU A 11 3.49 -3.21 12.76
N LEU A 12 4.32 -4.03 13.43
CA LEU A 12 3.83 -5.10 14.28
C LEU A 12 3.22 -4.51 15.56
N ALA A 13 2.05 -4.99 15.97
CA ALA A 13 1.29 -4.37 17.05
C ALA A 13 1.96 -4.48 18.44
N ASP A 14 2.54 -5.64 18.76
CA ASP A 14 3.26 -5.88 20.02
C ASP A 14 4.10 -7.19 19.93
N PRO A 15 5.42 -7.14 20.19
CA PRO A 15 6.22 -5.94 20.34
C PRO A 15 6.42 -5.22 18.99
N PRO A 16 6.50 -3.87 18.99
CA PRO A 16 6.88 -3.13 17.79
C PRO A 16 8.34 -3.41 17.40
N GLY A 17 8.64 -3.31 16.11
CA GLY A 17 9.99 -3.50 15.56
C GLY A 17 10.23 -2.59 14.35
N ALA A 18 10.64 -3.14 13.20
CA ALA A 18 10.87 -2.33 12.01
C ALA A 18 9.54 -1.90 11.36
N VAL A 19 9.36 -0.60 11.12
CA VAL A 19 8.22 -0.06 10.37
C VAL A 19 8.42 -0.23 8.87
N MET A 20 7.39 -0.65 8.15
CA MET A 20 7.33 -0.57 6.69
C MET A 20 6.58 0.69 6.26
N VAL A 21 7.14 1.45 5.32
CA VAL A 21 6.48 2.60 4.69
C VAL A 21 6.12 2.23 3.25
N VAL A 22 4.84 2.23 2.93
CA VAL A 22 4.31 1.87 1.61
C VAL A 22 3.92 3.12 0.85
N ARG A 23 4.57 3.37 -0.28
CA ARG A 23 4.21 4.44 -1.21
C ARG A 23 3.41 3.84 -2.36
N THR A 24 2.23 4.40 -2.63
CA THR A 24 1.39 4.00 -3.75
C THR A 24 1.56 4.96 -4.93
N ARG A 25 1.08 4.58 -6.11
CA ARG A 25 0.96 5.46 -7.27
C ARG A 25 -0.38 6.23 -7.32
N HIS A 26 -1.17 6.15 -6.25
CA HIS A 26 -2.47 6.82 -6.20
C HIS A 26 -2.34 8.22 -5.63
N ALA A 27 -3.16 9.13 -6.13
CA ALA A 27 -3.26 10.45 -5.55
C ALA A 27 -3.82 10.36 -4.13
N HIS A 28 -3.24 11.12 -3.21
CA HIS A 28 -3.77 11.25 -1.85
C HIS A 28 -5.18 11.87 -1.88
N PRO A 29 -6.15 11.42 -1.05
CA PRO A 29 -7.52 11.96 -1.05
C PRO A 29 -7.60 13.49 -0.85
N GLY A 30 -6.66 14.05 -0.07
CA GLY A 30 -6.51 15.50 0.11
C GLY A 30 -5.68 16.20 -0.98
N ASN A 31 -5.49 15.59 -2.17
CA ASN A 31 -4.72 16.21 -3.24
C ASN A 31 -5.47 17.43 -3.82
N TRP A 32 -4.76 18.54 -3.93
CA TRP A 32 -5.31 19.83 -4.40
C TRP A 32 -5.62 19.84 -5.92
N MET A 33 -5.14 18.83 -6.67
CA MET A 33 -5.38 18.68 -8.12
C MET A 33 -6.68 17.94 -8.44
N ALA A 34 -7.48 17.57 -7.43
CA ALA A 34 -8.73 16.81 -7.59
C ALA A 34 -8.58 15.52 -8.43
N LEU A 35 -7.38 14.93 -8.44
CA LEU A 35 -7.15 13.64 -9.10
C LEU A 35 -7.96 12.55 -8.38
N PRO A 36 -8.54 11.57 -9.12
CA PRO A 36 -9.27 10.46 -8.52
C PRO A 36 -8.41 9.73 -7.49
N ALA A 37 -8.80 9.84 -6.23
CA ALA A 37 -8.15 9.10 -5.15
C ALA A 37 -8.74 7.70 -5.07
N LYS A 38 -7.88 6.70 -4.84
CA LYS A 38 -8.31 5.32 -4.61
C LYS A 38 -8.04 4.96 -3.14
N PRO A 39 -9.03 4.44 -2.39
CA PRO A 39 -8.78 3.96 -1.05
C PRO A 39 -7.83 2.75 -1.07
N VAL A 40 -7.01 2.62 -0.02
CA VAL A 40 -6.22 1.41 0.22
C VAL A 40 -7.15 0.35 0.79
N LEU A 41 -7.23 -0.81 0.14
CA LEU A 41 -8.05 -1.91 0.61
C LEU A 41 -7.24 -2.81 1.57
N PRO A 42 -7.90 -3.53 2.51
CA PRO A 42 -7.20 -4.52 3.35
C PRO A 42 -6.42 -5.56 2.53
N ALA A 43 -6.91 -5.93 1.34
CA ALA A 43 -6.22 -6.83 0.43
C ALA A 43 -4.91 -6.23 -0.11
N ASP A 44 -4.87 -4.92 -0.37
CA ASP A 44 -3.65 -4.21 -0.81
C ASP A 44 -2.61 -4.20 0.32
N VAL A 45 -3.04 -3.98 1.57
CA VAL A 45 -2.18 -4.04 2.76
C VAL A 45 -1.59 -5.44 2.92
N ALA A 46 -2.42 -6.48 2.84
CA ALA A 46 -1.97 -7.86 2.97
C ALA A 46 -0.97 -8.24 1.86
N ALA A 47 -1.18 -7.77 0.64
CA ALA A 47 -0.24 -7.97 -0.47
C ALA A 47 1.10 -7.26 -0.22
N ALA A 48 1.06 -5.99 0.21
CA ALA A 48 2.27 -5.23 0.55
C ALA A 48 3.10 -5.91 1.65
N ILE A 49 2.45 -6.40 2.71
CA ILE A 49 3.11 -7.13 3.79
C ILE A 49 3.83 -8.38 3.25
N ARG A 50 3.14 -9.21 2.46
CA ARG A 50 3.75 -10.42 1.88
C ARG A 50 4.95 -10.09 0.99
N THR A 51 4.82 -9.06 0.16
CA THR A 51 5.92 -8.59 -0.71
C THR A 51 7.11 -8.12 0.10
N ALA A 52 6.90 -7.34 1.17
CA ALA A 52 7.98 -6.84 2.00
C ALA A 52 8.67 -7.95 2.79
N LEU A 53 7.92 -8.91 3.34
CA LEU A 53 8.48 -10.09 3.99
C LEU A 53 9.38 -10.88 3.02
N ALA A 54 8.92 -11.11 1.78
CA ALA A 54 9.74 -11.73 0.74
C ALA A 54 10.95 -10.88 0.34
N GLY A 55 10.85 -9.55 0.50
CA GLY A 55 11.91 -8.57 0.25
C GLY A 55 12.88 -8.35 1.42
N GLY A 56 12.75 -9.11 2.52
CA GLY A 56 13.67 -9.06 3.66
C GLY A 56 13.28 -8.05 4.75
N TRP A 57 12.05 -7.53 4.73
CA TRP A 57 11.53 -6.81 5.89
C TRP A 57 11.31 -7.78 7.06
N THR A 58 11.84 -7.45 8.24
CA THR A 58 11.72 -8.26 9.46
C THR A 58 10.97 -7.47 10.53
N PRO A 59 9.64 -7.63 10.66
CA PRO A 59 8.81 -6.77 11.52
C PRO A 59 9.15 -6.85 13.00
N THR A 60 9.68 -7.99 13.46
CA THR A 60 10.04 -8.23 14.86
C THR A 60 11.42 -7.70 15.23
N SER A 61 12.25 -7.33 14.25
CA SER A 61 13.60 -6.83 14.49
C SER A 61 13.59 -5.30 14.43
N PRO A 62 14.03 -4.60 15.49
CA PRO A 62 14.22 -3.16 15.42
C PRO A 62 15.17 -2.78 14.28
N GLY A 63 14.90 -1.69 13.59
CA GLY A 63 15.72 -1.29 12.45
C GLY A 63 15.18 -0.08 11.70
N PRO A 64 15.90 0.37 10.66
CA PRO A 64 15.44 1.45 9.79
C PRO A 64 14.15 1.08 9.08
N ALA A 65 13.40 2.10 8.66
CA ALA A 65 12.15 1.89 7.93
C ALA A 65 12.39 1.16 6.60
N PHE A 66 11.57 0.14 6.33
CA PHE A 66 11.60 -0.58 5.05
C PHE A 66 10.69 0.12 4.05
N SER A 67 11.25 0.59 2.93
CA SER A 67 10.48 1.30 1.90
C SER A 67 9.97 0.35 0.82
N LEU A 68 8.67 0.37 0.56
CA LEU A 68 8.05 -0.39 -0.52
C LEU A 68 7.28 0.55 -1.46
N LEU A 69 7.57 0.47 -2.77
CA LEU A 69 6.76 1.10 -3.80
C LEU A 69 5.82 0.06 -4.41
N VAL A 70 4.51 0.28 -4.27
CA VAL A 70 3.50 -0.58 -4.89
C VAL A 70 2.95 0.10 -6.13
N GLY A 71 3.21 -0.49 -7.31
CA GLY A 71 2.45 -0.19 -8.51
C GLY A 71 1.38 -1.25 -8.66
N ASN A 72 0.10 -0.88 -8.67
CA ASN A 72 -0.97 -1.86 -8.88
C ASN A 72 -1.59 -1.66 -10.28
N GLU A 73 -1.40 -2.63 -11.17
CA GLU A 73 -2.45 -2.97 -12.13
C GLU A 73 -3.47 -3.76 -11.33
N ALA A 74 -4.55 -3.09 -10.89
CA ALA A 74 -5.68 -3.80 -10.35
C ALA A 74 -6.16 -4.76 -11.43
N ALA A 75 -5.99 -6.07 -11.23
CA ALA A 75 -6.61 -7.05 -12.10
C ALA A 75 -8.09 -6.63 -12.27
N PRO A 76 -8.58 -6.44 -13.50
CA PRO A 76 -9.96 -6.04 -13.71
C PRO A 76 -10.84 -7.08 -13.04
N ASN A 77 -11.80 -6.59 -12.25
CA ASN A 77 -12.75 -7.38 -11.50
C ASN A 77 -13.50 -8.31 -12.48
N ARG A 78 -13.00 -9.53 -12.73
CA ARG A 78 -13.67 -10.49 -13.60
C ARG A 78 -14.74 -11.20 -12.78
N GLY A 79 -15.82 -10.47 -12.55
CA GLY A 79 -16.99 -10.92 -11.83
C GLY A 79 -18.27 -10.40 -12.50
N ARG A 80 -18.67 -11.07 -13.59
CA ARG A 80 -20.06 -11.43 -13.90
C ARG A 80 -21.08 -10.29 -14.05
N LEU A 81 -21.32 -9.87 -15.30
CA LEU A 81 -22.65 -9.60 -15.87
C LEU A 81 -22.65 -10.01 -17.35
N THR A 82 -22.97 -11.29 -17.60
CA THR A 82 -23.64 -11.74 -18.83
C THR A 82 -25.08 -12.08 -18.44
N ALA A 83 -26.01 -11.81 -19.37
CA ALA A 83 -27.46 -11.64 -19.22
C ALA A 83 -27.80 -10.20 -18.82
N GLU A 84 -28.52 -9.43 -19.63
CA GLU A 84 -29.66 -9.78 -20.51
C GLU A 84 -29.60 -9.07 -21.88
#